data_AF-A0A8C7EHM8-F1
#
_entry.id   AF-A0A8C7EHM8-F1
#
_cell.length_a   1.000
_cell.length_b   1.000
_cell.length_c   1.000
_cell.angle_alpha   90.00
_cell.angle_beta   90.00
_cell.angle_gamma   90.00
#
_symmetry.space_group_name_H-M   'P 1'
#
loop_
_entity.id
_entity.type
_entity.pdbx_description
1 polymer ?
#
loop_
_entity_poly.entity_id
_entity_poly.type
_entity_poly.pdbx_seq_one_letter_code
_entity_poly.pdbx_strand_id
1 'polypeptide(L)'
;SGAWLLPLALAALAARCGAAMDECVEERSGRPQRCMPEFVNAAFNVTVVATNTCGSPAEEYCVQTGVTGVTKSCHLCDAAQPHLQHGAAFLTDYNNQADTTWWQSQTMLAGVQHPNTVNLTLHLGKAFDITYVRLKFHTSRPESFAIYKRTREDGPWVPYQYYSGSCENTYHKVNRGFIRTGEDEQQALCTDEFSDISPLTGGNVAFSTLEGRPSAYNFDNSPVLQVCE
;
A
#
# COMPACT_ATOMS: atom_id res chain seq x y z
N SER A 1 53.05 -38.97 -46.88
CA SER A 1 52.04 -38.01 -46.41
C SER A 1 51.19 -38.66 -45.32
N GLY A 2 51.64 -38.61 -44.07
CA GLY A 2 50.92 -39.20 -42.93
C GLY A 2 50.29 -38.08 -42.11
N ALA A 3 48.96 -38.06 -42.05
CA ALA A 3 48.20 -37.06 -41.30
C ALA A 3 48.18 -37.44 -39.80
N TRP A 4 48.65 -36.54 -38.96
CA TRP A 4 48.45 -36.59 -37.51
C TRP A 4 47.19 -35.82 -37.17
N LEU A 5 46.22 -36.47 -36.52
CA LEU A 5 45.05 -35.81 -35.93
C LEU A 5 45.13 -35.97 -34.41
N LEU A 6 45.42 -34.86 -33.72
CA LEU A 6 45.31 -34.73 -32.27
C LEU A 6 43.84 -34.61 -31.87
N PRO A 7 43.37 -35.24 -30.80
CA PRO A 7 42.03 -35.03 -30.29
C PRO A 7 42.00 -33.72 -29.48
N LEU A 8 41.19 -32.77 -29.93
CA LEU A 8 40.81 -31.59 -29.16
C LEU A 8 39.84 -32.03 -28.05
N ALA A 9 40.31 -32.04 -26.80
CA ALA A 9 39.45 -32.19 -25.64
C ALA A 9 38.66 -30.89 -25.43
N LEU A 10 37.36 -30.90 -25.74
CA LEU A 10 36.45 -29.85 -25.31
C LEU A 10 36.22 -29.97 -23.80
N ALA A 11 36.82 -29.07 -23.03
CA ALA A 11 36.43 -28.83 -21.65
C ALA A 11 35.08 -28.10 -21.64
N ALA A 12 34.01 -28.81 -21.30
CA ALA A 12 32.72 -28.21 -21.03
C ALA A 12 32.80 -27.40 -19.72
N LEU A 13 32.96 -26.08 -19.84
CA LEU A 13 32.67 -25.15 -18.75
C LEU A 13 31.16 -25.21 -18.50
N ALA A 14 30.75 -25.97 -17.49
CA ALA A 14 29.41 -25.90 -16.94
C ALA A 14 29.23 -24.51 -16.34
N ALA A 15 28.64 -23.59 -17.11
CA ALA A 15 28.11 -22.34 -16.60
C ALA A 15 27.03 -22.70 -15.58
N ARG A 16 27.38 -22.69 -14.30
CA ARG A 16 26.41 -22.71 -13.21
C ARG A 16 25.56 -21.45 -13.38
N CYS A 17 24.34 -21.62 -13.84
CA CYS A 17 23.30 -20.62 -13.73
C CYS A 17 23.01 -20.46 -12.23
N GLY A 18 23.78 -19.62 -11.55
CA GLY A 18 23.50 -19.17 -10.20
C GLY A 18 22.32 -18.22 -10.27
N ALA A 19 21.10 -18.76 -10.18
CA ALA A 19 19.99 -17.98 -9.64
C ALA A 19 20.39 -17.54 -8.23
N ALA A 20 19.96 -16.36 -7.79
CA ALA A 20 20.33 -15.64 -6.56
C ALA A 20 20.00 -16.36 -5.23
N MET A 21 20.32 -17.65 -5.11
CA MET A 21 20.19 -18.50 -3.94
C MET A 21 21.49 -18.58 -3.13
N ASP A 22 22.56 -17.90 -3.58
CA ASP A 22 23.89 -17.92 -2.95
C ASP A 22 23.96 -17.02 -1.71
N GLU A 23 23.00 -16.11 -1.51
CA GLU A 23 22.97 -15.23 -0.32
C GLU A 23 22.52 -15.92 0.97
N CYS A 24 21.90 -17.09 0.88
CA CYS A 24 21.43 -17.87 2.04
C CYS A 24 22.50 -18.79 2.63
N VAL A 25 23.69 -18.84 2.03
CA VAL A 25 24.79 -19.70 2.47
C VAL A 25 26.04 -18.85 2.60
N GLU A 26 26.80 -19.02 3.69
CA GLU A 26 28.04 -18.30 3.89
C GLU A 26 29.11 -18.83 2.92
N GLU A 27 29.58 -17.99 2.00
CA GLU A 27 30.49 -18.37 0.89
C GLU A 27 31.75 -19.13 1.34
N ARG A 28 32.30 -18.78 2.51
CA ARG A 28 33.57 -19.34 3.00
C ARG A 28 33.42 -20.66 3.73
N SER A 29 32.30 -20.85 4.44
CA SER A 29 32.10 -21.99 5.35
C SER A 29 31.08 -22.99 4.82
N GLY A 30 30.27 -22.60 3.83
CA GLY A 30 29.13 -23.38 3.34
C GLY A 30 28.00 -23.51 4.37
N ARG A 31 28.02 -22.74 5.46
CA ARG A 31 27.00 -22.81 6.51
C ARG A 31 25.72 -22.07 6.09
N PRO A 32 24.54 -22.59 6.43
CA PRO A 32 23.29 -21.87 6.19
C PRO A 32 23.23 -20.61 7.06
N GLN A 33 22.75 -19.52 6.48
CA GLN A 33 22.49 -18.25 7.16
C GLN A 33 21.07 -17.76 6.87
N ARG A 34 20.54 -16.86 7.70
CA ARG A 34 19.22 -16.25 7.46
C ARG A 34 19.33 -15.31 6.26
N CYS A 35 18.49 -15.54 5.26
CA CYS A 35 18.29 -14.65 4.13
C CYS A 35 16.84 -14.18 4.11
N MET A 36 16.61 -12.96 3.64
CA MET A 36 15.29 -12.38 3.44
C MET A 36 15.27 -11.73 2.05
N PRO A 37 14.12 -11.75 1.35
CA PRO A 37 14.01 -11.06 0.08
C PRO A 37 14.24 -9.56 0.24
N GLU A 38 14.61 -8.90 -0.85
CA GLU A 38 14.75 -7.45 -0.86
C GLU A 38 13.43 -6.73 -0.51
N PHE A 39 13.55 -5.55 0.08
CA PHE A 39 12.42 -4.69 0.37
C PHE A 39 11.85 -4.11 -0.94
N VAL A 40 10.57 -4.38 -1.22
CA VAL A 40 9.89 -3.95 -2.45
C VAL A 40 8.54 -3.31 -2.15
N ASN A 41 8.08 -2.46 -3.07
CA ASN A 41 6.68 -2.02 -3.06
C ASN A 41 5.78 -3.15 -3.61
N ALA A 42 5.18 -3.91 -2.70
CA ALA A 42 4.28 -5.01 -3.06
C ALA A 42 3.01 -4.57 -3.82
N ALA A 43 2.65 -3.29 -3.76
CA ALA A 43 1.50 -2.75 -4.48
C ALA A 43 1.81 -2.37 -5.94
N PHE A 44 3.08 -2.26 -6.33
CA PHE A 44 3.43 -1.77 -7.66
C PHE A 44 2.92 -2.70 -8.76
N ASN A 45 2.21 -2.13 -9.74
CA ASN A 45 1.62 -2.86 -10.86
C ASN A 45 0.64 -3.98 -10.45
N VAL A 46 0.05 -3.89 -9.25
CA VAL A 46 -0.97 -4.83 -8.77
C VAL A 46 -2.36 -4.26 -8.99
N THR A 47 -3.31 -5.11 -9.36
CA THR A 47 -4.70 -4.68 -9.58
C THR A 47 -5.36 -4.30 -8.26
N VAL A 48 -5.81 -3.04 -8.18
CA VAL A 48 -6.70 -2.55 -7.12
C VAL A 48 -8.14 -2.58 -7.61
N VAL A 49 -9.03 -3.13 -6.79
CA VAL A 49 -10.47 -3.10 -7.02
C VAL A 49 -11.08 -2.00 -6.17
N ALA A 50 -11.74 -1.04 -6.82
CA ALA A 50 -12.46 0.03 -6.16
C ALA A 50 -13.97 -0.22 -6.25
N THR A 51 -14.71 -0.02 -5.15
CA THR A 51 -16.18 -0.16 -5.16
C THR A 51 -16.88 1.00 -5.86
N ASN A 52 -16.19 2.12 -6.00
CA ASN A 52 -16.70 3.33 -6.65
C ASN A 52 -15.59 3.94 -7.51
N THR A 53 -15.92 4.48 -8.67
CA THR A 53 -14.99 5.19 -9.56
C THR A 53 -15.82 6.15 -10.41
N CYS A 54 -15.34 7.37 -10.61
CA CYS A 54 -16.04 8.36 -11.42
C CYS A 54 -16.03 8.02 -12.92
N GLY A 55 -16.94 8.65 -13.68
CA GLY A 55 -16.92 8.59 -15.15
C GLY A 55 -17.88 7.59 -15.79
N SER A 56 -18.79 6.98 -15.04
CA SER A 56 -19.88 6.13 -15.58
C SER A 56 -21.18 6.28 -14.78
N PRO A 57 -22.07 7.24 -15.14
CA PRO A 57 -21.98 8.17 -16.26
C PRO A 57 -20.92 9.26 -16.05
N ALA A 58 -20.54 9.96 -17.12
CA ALA A 58 -19.63 11.11 -17.03
C ALA A 58 -20.19 12.17 -16.06
N GLU A 59 -19.33 12.69 -15.18
CA GLU A 59 -19.73 13.63 -14.13
C GLU A 59 -18.73 14.78 -13.99
N GLU A 60 -19.22 15.94 -13.55
CA GLU A 60 -18.38 17.09 -13.24
C GLU A 60 -17.89 17.02 -11.78
N TYR A 61 -16.60 17.25 -11.57
CA TYR A 61 -16.01 17.41 -10.24
C TYR A 61 -15.28 18.74 -10.17
N CYS A 62 -15.20 19.32 -8.97
CA CYS A 62 -14.58 20.63 -8.78
C CYS A 62 -13.56 20.57 -7.65
N VAL A 63 -12.37 21.12 -7.91
CA VAL A 63 -11.27 21.11 -6.96
C VAL A 63 -11.50 22.21 -5.92
N GLN A 64 -11.32 21.86 -4.64
CA GLN A 64 -11.41 22.81 -3.55
C GLN A 64 -10.10 23.62 -3.48
N THR A 65 -10.13 24.83 -4.03
CA THR A 65 -9.06 25.82 -3.87
C THR A 65 -9.27 26.58 -2.55
N GLY A 66 -8.17 26.93 -1.87
CA GLY A 66 -8.20 27.55 -0.54
C GLY A 66 -8.93 28.91 -0.49
N VAL A 67 -8.95 29.51 0.71
CA VAL A 67 -9.77 30.69 1.09
C VAL A 67 -9.44 31.98 0.29
N THR A 68 -8.36 32.00 -0.50
CA THR A 68 -7.91 33.17 -1.28
C THR A 68 -8.17 33.01 -2.77
N GLY A 69 -9.42 33.10 -3.21
CA GLY A 69 -9.77 33.26 -4.62
C GLY A 69 -10.88 32.31 -5.09
N VAL A 70 -12.02 32.90 -5.43
CA VAL A 70 -13.30 32.28 -5.83
C VAL A 70 -13.24 31.65 -7.23
N THR A 71 -12.12 31.06 -7.64
CA THR A 71 -12.05 30.31 -8.91
C THR A 71 -12.27 28.84 -8.62
N LYS A 72 -13.55 28.45 -8.60
CA LYS A 72 -13.98 27.06 -8.64
C LYS A 72 -13.50 26.46 -9.97
N SER A 73 -12.45 25.64 -9.93
CA SER A 73 -11.97 24.91 -11.10
C SER A 73 -12.72 23.58 -11.18
N CYS A 74 -13.61 23.46 -12.17
CA CYS A 74 -14.34 22.23 -12.43
C CYS A 74 -13.78 21.54 -13.67
N HIS A 75 -13.78 20.22 -13.61
CA HIS A 75 -13.30 19.32 -14.64
C HIS A 75 -14.32 18.18 -14.80
N LEU A 76 -14.24 17.49 -15.94
CA LEU A 76 -15.11 16.36 -16.23
C LEU A 76 -14.34 15.07 -15.98
N CYS A 77 -14.95 14.12 -15.26
CA CYS A 77 -14.48 12.75 -15.20
C CYS A 77 -15.33 11.91 -16.16
N ASP A 78 -14.69 11.27 -17.14
CA ASP A 78 -15.33 10.41 -18.13
C ASP A 78 -14.47 9.17 -18.37
N ALA A 79 -15.02 7.99 -18.06
CA ALA A 79 -14.31 6.72 -18.22
C ALA A 79 -14.16 6.32 -19.70
N ALA A 80 -14.94 6.90 -20.62
CA ALA A 80 -14.81 6.64 -22.05
C ALA A 80 -13.63 7.42 -22.68
N GLN A 81 -13.15 8.47 -22.04
CA GLN A 81 -12.09 9.35 -22.54
C GLN A 81 -10.78 9.14 -21.77
N PRO A 82 -9.71 8.61 -22.41
CA PRO A 82 -8.47 8.26 -21.71
C PRO A 82 -7.76 9.39 -20.96
N HIS A 83 -8.03 10.64 -21.32
CA HIS A 83 -7.44 11.84 -20.70
C HIS A 83 -8.27 12.39 -19.53
N LEU A 84 -9.49 11.88 -19.32
CA LEU A 84 -10.42 12.28 -18.25
C LEU A 84 -10.80 11.11 -17.33
N GLN A 85 -10.32 9.90 -17.62
CA GLN A 85 -10.55 8.73 -16.80
C GLN A 85 -9.69 8.78 -15.53
N HIS A 86 -10.23 8.27 -14.42
CA HIS A 86 -9.54 8.18 -13.13
C HIS A 86 -9.73 6.80 -12.49
N GLY A 87 -9.37 5.75 -13.25
CA GLY A 87 -9.56 4.36 -12.85
C GLY A 87 -8.63 3.92 -11.71
N ALA A 88 -8.97 2.81 -11.05
CA ALA A 88 -8.20 2.25 -9.92
C ALA A 88 -6.77 1.83 -10.29
N ALA A 89 -6.46 1.64 -11.58
CA ALA A 89 -5.12 1.33 -12.06
C ALA A 89 -4.10 2.43 -11.76
N PHE A 90 -4.55 3.69 -11.61
CA PHE A 90 -3.71 4.85 -11.28
C PHE A 90 -3.35 4.97 -9.80
N LEU A 91 -3.67 3.96 -8.98
CA LEU A 91 -3.22 3.89 -7.58
C LEU A 91 -1.83 3.25 -7.46
N THR A 92 -1.47 2.41 -8.41
CA THR A 92 -0.33 1.47 -8.34
C THR A 92 0.62 1.58 -9.52
N ASP A 93 0.39 2.55 -10.41
CA ASP A 93 1.25 2.85 -11.54
C ASP A 93 2.52 3.60 -11.09
N TYR A 94 3.36 3.93 -12.07
CA TYR A 94 4.58 4.66 -11.80
C TYR A 94 4.28 6.13 -11.48
N ASN A 95 4.44 6.49 -10.22
CA ASN A 95 4.19 7.84 -9.74
C ASN A 95 5.32 8.81 -10.14
N ASN A 96 5.08 9.61 -11.18
CA ASN A 96 5.93 10.74 -11.56
C ASN A 96 5.45 12.02 -10.86
N GLN A 97 6.34 12.75 -10.20
CA GLN A 97 5.98 13.99 -9.50
C GLN A 97 5.54 15.11 -10.45
N ALA A 98 6.03 15.12 -11.69
CA ALA A 98 5.65 16.11 -12.69
C ALA A 98 4.27 15.81 -13.29
N ASP A 99 3.96 14.52 -13.50
CA ASP A 99 2.75 14.04 -14.17
C ASP A 99 2.06 13.01 -13.26
N THR A 100 1.40 13.49 -12.21
CA THR A 100 0.73 12.61 -11.25
C THR A 100 -0.59 12.10 -11.81
N THR A 101 -0.75 10.79 -11.81
CA THR A 101 -2.02 10.09 -12.04
C THR A 101 -2.71 9.82 -10.69
N TRP A 102 -4.03 9.67 -10.70
CA TRP A 102 -4.79 9.32 -9.50
C TRP A 102 -6.10 8.61 -9.86
N TRP A 103 -6.57 7.80 -8.92
CA TRP A 103 -7.94 7.29 -8.90
C TRP A 103 -8.88 8.28 -8.22
N GLN A 104 -10.13 8.33 -8.68
CA GLN A 104 -11.13 9.23 -8.14
C GLN A 104 -12.50 8.56 -8.01
N SER A 105 -13.11 8.72 -6.83
CA SER A 105 -14.51 8.37 -6.58
C SER A 105 -15.45 9.39 -7.21
N GLN A 106 -16.73 9.04 -7.30
CA GLN A 106 -17.77 9.99 -7.63
C GLN A 106 -17.88 11.10 -6.57
N THR A 107 -18.52 12.20 -6.94
CA THR A 107 -18.66 13.35 -6.06
C THR A 107 -19.71 13.12 -4.97
N MET A 108 -19.71 14.01 -3.97
CA MET A 108 -20.74 14.07 -2.92
C MET A 108 -22.16 14.21 -3.48
N LEU A 109 -22.31 14.81 -4.67
CA LEU A 109 -23.60 14.95 -5.36
C LEU A 109 -24.15 13.59 -5.80
N ALA A 110 -23.28 12.64 -6.13
CA ALA A 110 -23.64 11.26 -6.43
C ALA A 110 -23.92 10.42 -5.16
N GLY A 111 -23.88 11.02 -3.98
CA GLY A 111 -24.19 10.37 -2.71
C GLY A 111 -23.02 9.63 -2.08
N VAL A 112 -21.78 9.86 -2.53
CA VAL A 112 -20.56 9.32 -1.89
C VAL A 112 -20.24 10.14 -0.65
N GLN A 113 -21.06 9.99 0.38
CA GLN A 113 -20.88 10.60 1.70
C GLN A 113 -21.37 9.66 2.79
N HIS A 114 -20.84 9.83 4.01
CA HIS A 114 -21.35 9.15 5.20
C HIS A 114 -22.88 9.09 5.23
N PRO A 115 -23.50 7.90 5.36
CA PRO A 115 -22.90 6.62 5.77
C PRO A 115 -22.30 5.76 4.65
N ASN A 116 -22.37 6.18 3.39
CA ASN A 116 -21.77 5.44 2.28
C ASN A 116 -20.25 5.48 2.36
N THR A 117 -19.61 4.35 2.03
CA THR A 117 -18.16 4.18 2.06
C THR A 117 -17.65 3.72 0.70
N VAL A 118 -16.38 4.03 0.43
CA VAL A 118 -15.66 3.54 -0.74
C VAL A 118 -14.54 2.64 -0.27
N ASN A 119 -14.46 1.44 -0.83
CA ASN A 119 -13.43 0.47 -0.50
C ASN A 119 -12.45 0.35 -1.66
N LEU A 120 -11.17 0.31 -1.32
CA LEU A 120 -10.06 -0.01 -2.22
C LEU A 120 -9.44 -1.32 -1.74
N THR A 121 -9.48 -2.34 -2.58
CA THR A 121 -8.98 -3.68 -2.25
C THR A 121 -7.79 -4.01 -3.14
N LEU A 122 -6.61 -4.17 -2.52
CA LEU A 122 -5.37 -4.56 -3.18
C LEU A 122 -5.16 -6.07 -3.02
N HIS A 123 -4.99 -6.78 -4.13
CA HIS A 123 -4.76 -8.23 -4.13
C HIS A 123 -3.28 -8.56 -4.37
N LEU A 124 -2.51 -8.81 -3.30
CA LEU A 124 -1.07 -9.07 -3.39
C LEU A 124 -0.71 -10.43 -4.01
N GLY A 125 -1.62 -11.42 -3.97
CA GLY A 125 -1.43 -12.77 -4.54
C GLY A 125 -0.42 -13.67 -3.83
N LYS A 126 0.28 -13.16 -2.81
CA LYS A 126 1.20 -13.88 -1.93
C LYS A 126 1.21 -13.20 -0.56
N ALA A 127 1.61 -13.94 0.47
CA ALA A 127 1.85 -13.37 1.79
C ALA A 127 3.11 -12.48 1.82
N PHE A 128 3.03 -11.32 2.47
CA PHE A 128 4.11 -10.35 2.66
C PHE A 128 4.26 -9.95 4.13
N ASP A 129 5.49 -9.63 4.53
CA ASP A 129 5.75 -8.95 5.80
C ASP A 129 5.69 -7.44 5.57
N ILE A 130 4.52 -6.83 5.78
CA ILE A 130 4.30 -5.41 5.51
C ILE A 130 4.97 -4.55 6.59
N THR A 131 5.86 -3.65 6.16
CA THR A 131 6.50 -2.67 7.08
C THR A 131 5.69 -1.39 7.21
N TYR A 132 5.12 -0.90 6.11
CA TYR A 132 4.27 0.28 6.11
C TYR A 132 3.28 0.26 4.94
N VAL A 133 2.17 0.99 5.11
CA VAL A 133 1.22 1.34 4.05
C VAL A 133 1.22 2.85 3.91
N ARG A 134 1.39 3.36 2.69
CA ARG A 134 1.43 4.81 2.43
C ARG A 134 0.42 5.19 1.36
N LEU A 135 -0.41 6.18 1.66
CA LEU A 135 -1.41 6.74 0.76
C LEU A 135 -1.11 8.20 0.50
N LYS A 136 -1.08 8.58 -0.79
CA LYS A 136 -0.96 9.97 -1.23
C LYS A 136 -2.28 10.41 -1.85
N PHE A 137 -2.93 11.37 -1.22
CA PHE A 137 -4.22 11.89 -1.64
C PHE A 137 -4.03 13.07 -2.61
N HIS A 138 -4.78 13.04 -3.71
CA HIS A 138 -4.87 14.18 -4.62
C HIS A 138 -5.83 15.26 -4.09
N THR A 139 -6.86 14.85 -3.37
CA THR A 139 -7.79 15.72 -2.63
C THR A 139 -7.35 15.87 -1.17
N SER A 140 -8.12 16.62 -0.39
CA SER A 140 -7.99 16.63 1.07
C SER A 140 -8.19 15.21 1.62
N ARG A 141 -7.47 14.88 2.68
CA ARG A 141 -7.60 13.58 3.34
C ARG A 141 -9.03 13.40 3.88
N PRO A 142 -9.56 12.15 3.90
CA PRO A 142 -10.86 11.88 4.50
C PRO A 142 -10.87 12.25 5.99
N GLU A 143 -12.03 12.67 6.51
CA GLU A 143 -12.21 12.88 7.97
C GLU A 143 -12.11 11.56 8.74
N SER A 144 -12.56 10.46 8.14
CA SER A 144 -12.47 9.11 8.70
C SER A 144 -12.17 8.09 7.62
N PHE A 145 -11.17 7.23 7.86
CA PHE A 145 -10.93 6.03 7.06
C PHE A 145 -10.22 4.95 7.88
N ALA A 146 -10.25 3.71 7.38
CA ALA A 146 -9.67 2.57 8.07
C ALA A 146 -8.88 1.70 7.08
N ILE A 147 -7.78 1.13 7.57
CA ILE A 147 -6.95 0.17 6.84
C ILE A 147 -7.26 -1.21 7.41
N TYR A 148 -7.61 -2.15 6.55
CA TYR A 148 -7.84 -3.54 6.90
C TYR A 148 -6.83 -4.43 6.18
N LYS A 149 -6.55 -5.59 6.76
CA LYS A 149 -5.69 -6.62 6.18
C LYS A 149 -6.34 -8.00 6.27
N ARG A 150 -5.78 -8.95 5.53
CA ARG A 150 -6.07 -10.38 5.66
C ARG A 150 -4.72 -11.09 5.70
N THR A 151 -4.61 -12.13 6.51
CA THR A 151 -3.41 -12.98 6.62
C THR A 151 -3.43 -14.19 5.69
N ARG A 152 -4.57 -14.39 5.01
CA ARG A 152 -4.83 -15.46 4.05
C ARG A 152 -5.97 -15.04 3.14
N GLU A 153 -5.95 -15.53 1.90
CA GLU A 153 -6.90 -15.14 0.85
C GLU A 153 -8.36 -15.49 1.17
N ASP A 154 -8.62 -16.46 2.06
CA ASP A 154 -9.97 -16.83 2.53
C ASP A 154 -10.24 -16.38 3.98
N GLY A 155 -9.35 -15.58 4.57
CA GLY A 155 -9.43 -15.14 5.95
C GLY A 155 -10.42 -14.00 6.17
N PRO A 156 -10.83 -13.73 7.42
CA PRO A 156 -11.58 -12.52 7.73
C PRO A 156 -10.71 -11.27 7.51
N TRP A 157 -11.35 -10.14 7.20
CA TRP A 157 -10.72 -8.83 7.25
C TRP A 157 -10.49 -8.45 8.71
N VAL A 158 -9.24 -8.15 9.06
CA VAL A 158 -8.82 -7.71 10.38
C VAL A 158 -8.43 -6.25 10.30
N PRO A 159 -8.91 -5.39 11.22
CA PRO A 159 -8.53 -3.99 11.23
C PRO A 159 -7.05 -3.85 11.52
N TYR A 160 -6.39 -2.96 10.78
CA TYR A 160 -4.97 -2.70 10.93
C TYR A 160 -4.73 -1.35 11.62
N GLN A 161 -5.43 -0.31 11.16
CA GLN A 161 -5.34 1.05 11.70
C GLN A 161 -6.62 1.83 11.40
N TYR A 162 -7.03 2.68 12.34
CA TYR A 162 -8.11 3.65 12.16
C TYR A 162 -7.56 5.07 12.16
N TYR A 163 -8.12 5.91 11.29
CA TYR A 163 -7.88 7.34 11.24
C TYR A 163 -9.23 8.04 11.30
N SER A 164 -9.46 8.89 12.29
CA SER A 164 -10.71 9.64 12.42
C SER A 164 -10.53 10.85 13.31
N GLY A 165 -11.11 11.99 12.93
CA GLY A 165 -11.26 13.15 13.82
C GLY A 165 -12.22 12.87 14.99
N SER A 166 -13.00 11.80 14.88
CA SER A 166 -14.09 11.41 15.78
C SER A 166 -14.02 9.92 16.17
N CYS A 167 -12.81 9.42 16.47
CA CYS A 167 -12.52 8.00 16.79
C CYS A 167 -13.52 7.30 17.71
N GLU A 168 -13.95 7.96 18.80
CA GLU A 168 -14.86 7.37 19.79
C GLU A 168 -16.28 7.20 19.25
N ASN A 169 -16.73 8.14 18.42
CA ASN A 169 -18.08 8.12 17.83
C ASN A 169 -18.13 7.21 16.60
N THR A 170 -17.10 7.25 15.75
CA THR A 170 -17.09 6.58 14.45
C THR A 170 -16.65 5.11 14.55
N TYR A 171 -15.63 4.82 15.36
CA TYR A 171 -15.03 3.49 15.47
C TYR A 171 -15.11 2.89 16.87
N HIS A 172 -15.67 3.60 17.85
CA HIS A 172 -15.71 3.19 19.26
C HIS A 172 -14.31 2.85 19.80
N LYS A 173 -13.32 3.64 19.38
CA LYS A 173 -11.92 3.52 19.81
C LYS A 173 -11.47 4.80 20.51
N VAL A 174 -10.60 4.62 21.51
CA VAL A 174 -9.95 5.75 22.20
C VAL A 174 -9.05 6.48 21.22
N ASN A 175 -9.18 7.80 21.14
CA ASN A 175 -8.33 8.64 20.31
C ASN A 175 -6.89 8.64 20.85
N ARG A 176 -5.90 8.43 19.96
CA ARG A 176 -4.46 8.34 20.29
C ARG A 176 -4.17 7.35 21.42
N GLY A 177 -4.91 6.23 21.42
CA GLY A 177 -4.62 5.11 22.30
C GLY A 177 -3.20 4.60 22.09
N PHE A 178 -2.60 4.03 23.13
CA PHE A 178 -1.28 3.41 23.08
C PHE A 178 -1.36 1.99 23.63
N ILE A 179 -0.50 1.10 23.13
CA ILE A 179 -0.44 -0.29 23.56
C ILE A 179 0.54 -0.38 24.72
N ARG A 180 0.08 -0.87 25.88
CA ARG A 180 0.96 -1.09 27.04
C ARG A 180 1.69 -2.42 26.89
N THR A 181 2.86 -2.50 27.52
CA THR A 181 3.62 -3.74 27.59
C THR A 181 2.78 -4.85 28.22
N GLY A 182 2.61 -5.97 27.52
CA GLY A 182 1.81 -7.12 27.96
C GLY A 182 0.34 -7.09 27.53
N GLU A 183 -0.12 -6.01 26.88
CA GLU A 183 -1.42 -6.00 26.19
C GLU A 183 -1.34 -6.67 24.81
N ASP A 184 -2.48 -6.84 24.16
CA ASP A 184 -2.54 -7.37 22.80
C ASP A 184 -1.88 -6.40 21.82
N GLU A 185 -0.70 -6.77 21.34
CA GLU A 185 0.06 -6.02 20.34
C GLU A 185 -0.50 -6.18 18.92
N GLN A 186 -1.57 -6.94 18.68
CA GLN A 186 -2.23 -7.01 17.37
C GLN A 186 -3.43 -6.06 17.26
N GLN A 187 -3.81 -5.39 18.35
CA GLN A 187 -4.94 -4.48 18.32
C GLN A 187 -4.71 -3.29 17.37
N ALA A 188 -5.77 -2.88 16.69
CA ALA A 188 -5.80 -1.66 15.88
C ALA A 188 -6.09 -0.43 16.74
N LEU A 189 -5.28 0.60 16.55
CA LEU A 189 -5.39 1.90 17.21
C LEU A 189 -6.19 2.90 16.36
N CYS A 190 -6.61 4.01 16.96
CA CYS A 190 -7.23 5.12 16.25
C CYS A 190 -6.51 6.43 16.57
N THR A 191 -6.27 7.26 15.55
CA THR A 191 -5.64 8.58 15.69
C THR A 191 -6.31 9.61 14.78
N ASP A 192 -6.37 10.85 15.25
CA ASP A 192 -6.89 12.01 14.52
C ASP A 192 -5.81 12.76 13.71
N GLU A 193 -4.53 12.42 13.86
CA GLU A 193 -3.38 13.18 13.31
C GLU A 193 -3.43 13.42 11.79
N PHE A 194 -4.06 12.50 11.05
CA PHE A 194 -4.17 12.58 9.59
C PHE A 194 -5.59 12.88 9.09
N SER A 195 -6.49 13.26 10.01
CA SER A 195 -7.91 13.50 9.72
C SER A 195 -8.23 14.97 9.42
N ASP A 196 -7.24 15.85 9.54
CA ASP A 196 -7.36 17.26 9.18
C ASP A 196 -7.44 17.43 7.65
N ILE A 197 -8.31 18.37 7.23
CA ILE A 197 -8.53 18.73 5.82
C ILE A 197 -7.28 19.32 5.14
N SER A 198 -6.33 19.83 5.92
CA SER A 198 -5.06 20.35 5.40
C SER A 198 -4.03 19.22 5.26
N PRO A 199 -3.27 19.13 4.15
CA PRO A 199 -3.36 19.98 2.97
C PRO A 199 -4.52 19.57 2.05
N LEU A 200 -5.05 20.52 1.28
CA LEU A 200 -6.14 20.29 0.31
C LEU A 200 -5.72 19.39 -0.87
N THR A 201 -4.41 19.24 -1.09
CA THR A 201 -3.83 18.41 -2.15
C THR A 201 -2.48 17.88 -1.67
N GLY A 202 -2.14 16.65 -2.04
CA GLY A 202 -0.85 16.04 -1.73
C GLY A 202 -0.75 15.58 -0.28
N GLY A 203 -1.87 15.41 0.41
CA GLY A 203 -1.91 14.83 1.76
C GLY A 203 -1.27 13.45 1.75
N ASN A 204 -0.31 13.22 2.65
CA ASN A 204 0.39 11.94 2.75
C ASN A 204 0.04 11.31 4.09
N VAL A 205 -0.39 10.05 4.06
CA VAL A 205 -0.62 9.26 5.26
C VAL A 205 0.25 8.03 5.18
N ALA A 206 1.11 7.85 6.18
CA ALA A 206 1.95 6.68 6.31
C ALA A 206 1.56 5.95 7.60
N PHE A 207 1.16 4.70 7.45
CA PHE A 207 0.92 3.77 8.52
C PHE A 207 2.13 2.85 8.64
N SER A 208 2.79 2.83 9.80
CA SER A 208 3.89 1.91 10.10
C SER A 208 3.39 0.78 10.99
N THR A 209 3.68 -0.47 10.62
CA THR A 209 3.07 -1.64 11.24
C THR A 209 3.61 -1.92 12.63
N LEU A 210 4.84 -1.49 12.91
CA LEU A 210 5.53 -1.66 14.19
C LEU A 210 5.49 -0.41 15.09
N GLU A 211 4.96 0.71 14.59
CA GLU A 211 4.90 1.95 15.35
C GLU A 211 3.99 1.83 16.58
N GLY A 212 4.49 2.30 17.73
CA GLY A 212 3.76 2.23 18.99
C GLY A 212 3.62 0.82 19.59
N ARG A 213 4.26 -0.21 19.01
CA ARG A 213 4.22 -1.58 19.54
C ARG A 213 5.43 -1.87 20.43
N PRO A 214 5.24 -2.24 21.71
CA PRO A 214 6.35 -2.48 22.63
C PRO A 214 7.37 -3.50 22.12
N SER A 215 6.95 -4.61 21.51
CA SER A 215 7.89 -5.64 21.04
C SER A 215 8.57 -5.33 19.70
N ALA A 216 8.38 -4.14 19.12
CA ALA A 216 8.99 -3.75 17.84
C ALA A 216 10.52 -3.84 17.84
N TYR A 217 11.18 -3.49 18.95
CA TYR A 217 12.64 -3.59 19.07
C TYR A 217 13.16 -5.04 19.12
N ASN A 218 12.27 -5.99 19.42
CA ASN A 218 12.59 -7.42 19.49
C ASN A 218 11.72 -8.23 18.51
N PHE A 219 11.49 -7.65 17.32
CA PHE A 219 10.63 -8.23 16.29
C PHE A 219 11.04 -9.66 15.93
N ASP A 220 12.35 -9.94 15.80
CA ASP A 220 12.89 -11.24 15.42
C ASP A 220 12.51 -12.38 16.40
N ASN A 221 12.16 -12.05 17.64
CA ASN A 221 11.73 -13.02 18.65
C ASN A 221 10.25 -12.90 19.02
N SER A 222 9.47 -12.04 18.35
CA SER A 222 8.06 -11.81 18.66
C SER A 222 7.14 -12.51 17.65
N PRO A 223 6.63 -13.72 17.95
CA PRO A 223 5.71 -14.42 17.05
C PRO A 223 4.38 -13.67 16.87
N VAL A 224 4.03 -12.78 17.80
CA VAL A 224 2.82 -11.97 17.75
C VAL A 224 2.90 -10.91 16.65
N LEU A 225 4.10 -10.36 16.39
CA LEU A 225 4.33 -9.36 15.36
C LEU A 225 4.72 -9.97 14.01
N GLN A 226 5.24 -11.20 13.99
CA GLN A 226 5.67 -11.91 12.79
C GLN A 226 4.53 -12.62 12.02
N VAL A 227 3.28 -12.28 12.27
CA VAL A 227 2.17 -12.90 11.53
C VAL A 227 2.18 -12.33 10.11
N CYS A 228 2.71 -13.10 9.16
CA CYS A 228 2.73 -12.79 7.74
C CYS A 228 1.31 -12.50 7.21
N GLU A 229 1.22 -11.63 6.21
CA GLU A 229 -0.03 -11.04 5.73
C GLU A 229 -0.38 -11.47 4.31
#